data_AF-A0A6I4ZZB2-F1
#
_entry.id   AF-A0A6I4ZZB2-F1
#
_cell.length_a   1.000
_cell.length_b   1.000
_cell.length_c   1.000
_cell.angle_alpha   90.00
_cell.angle_beta   90.00
_cell.angle_gamma   90.00
#
_symmetry.space_group_name_H-M   'P 1'
#
loop_
_entity.id
_entity.type
_entity.pdbx_description
1 polymer ?
#
loop_
_entity_poly.entity_id
_entity_poly.type
_entity_poly.pdbx_seq_one_letter_code
_entity_poly.pdbx_strand_id
1 'polypeptide(L)'
;MKIKSLLLTLIFIVSVAVPVNAQEQFETSENVPVDKVWTVKFNTEIDPSSIKDDMIYYTYRGGYVPAVVFPPEKVEVNGDTLKIHPPEEGLRASEDYRLYVLPLESTSGVTMENKFTHDFTTAPAKKDQLKVHFIDVGQGDSILVEFTNGKTMLVDGGDKSAGEKVVSYLKKAGISTIDKVVATHPDADHIGGLIDVMKKLEVKSVLDSGKSHTTETYEEYLDIIDQKDIPFDLATRDSNLRMDPLTDVKVLHVDKESSDNNASSIVLKVTRGNIDFMLMGDAEAEDEIEIAKPYDVEAEILKVSHHGSDTGSAPSFIDEVSPEVGVLSYGADNNYGHPTDEVVRRLKEAGAELYSTAEAGDIVVKTNGETYDVEAQPFNPDVEPNPKPSPSVINIVNVGLDSEIVTIENTNDTSANLGDWKLLSVTGNQTYTFPSDYTLAAEEKVYVTSGRDAVSNPPSYLEWTGAYIWNNDGDSAKLFDDDGNLKAEWQ
;
A
#
# COMPACT_ATOMS: atom_id res chain seq x y z
N MET A 1 -21.98 -76.09 65.42
CA MET A 1 -21.32 -74.82 65.02
C MET A 1 -20.86 -74.96 63.58
N LYS A 2 -21.50 -74.28 62.63
CA LYS A 2 -21.06 -74.24 61.22
C LYS A 2 -20.70 -72.80 60.86
N ILE A 3 -19.43 -72.60 60.55
CA ILE A 3 -18.83 -71.35 60.10
C ILE A 3 -19.22 -71.15 58.63
N LYS A 4 -19.72 -69.95 58.30
CA LYS A 4 -19.95 -69.49 56.92
C LYS A 4 -18.59 -69.19 56.29
N SER A 5 -18.29 -69.82 55.16
CA SER A 5 -17.22 -69.40 54.24
C SER A 5 -17.86 -68.61 53.11
N LEU A 6 -17.42 -67.36 52.96
CA LEU A 6 -17.80 -66.43 51.90
C LEU A 6 -16.82 -66.67 50.74
N LEU A 7 -17.30 -67.18 49.60
CA LEU A 7 -16.49 -67.32 48.39
C LEU A 7 -16.63 -66.03 47.57
N LEU A 8 -15.57 -65.21 47.54
CA LEU A 8 -15.46 -64.04 46.70
C LEU A 8 -14.88 -64.48 45.34
N THR A 9 -15.70 -64.51 44.30
CA THR A 9 -15.24 -64.78 42.93
C THR A 9 -14.70 -63.49 42.33
N LEU A 10 -13.37 -63.37 42.26
CA LEU A 10 -12.69 -62.28 41.58
C LEU A 10 -12.77 -62.55 40.06
N ILE A 11 -13.60 -61.80 39.34
CA ILE A 11 -13.61 -61.82 37.87
C ILE A 11 -12.50 -60.87 37.42
N PHE A 12 -11.39 -61.42 36.94
CA PHE A 12 -10.39 -60.67 36.19
C PHE A 12 -10.97 -60.36 34.81
N ILE A 13 -11.47 -59.13 34.62
CA ILE A 13 -11.71 -58.60 33.28
C ILE A 13 -10.33 -58.16 32.76
N VAL A 14 -9.75 -58.99 31.90
CA VAL A 14 -8.62 -58.55 31.06
C VAL A 14 -9.22 -57.54 30.08
N SER A 15 -9.11 -56.25 30.41
CA SER A 15 -9.36 -55.16 29.47
C SER A 15 -8.27 -55.25 28.41
N VAL A 16 -8.58 -55.86 27.28
CA VAL A 16 -7.76 -55.68 26.07
C VAL A 16 -8.01 -54.23 25.67
N ALA A 17 -7.05 -53.36 25.97
CA ALA A 17 -7.07 -51.99 25.47
C ALA A 17 -7.13 -52.06 23.95
N VAL A 18 -8.30 -51.81 23.38
CA VAL A 18 -8.42 -51.58 21.95
C VAL A 18 -7.58 -50.32 21.69
N PRO A 19 -6.57 -50.35 20.81
CA PRO A 19 -5.79 -49.16 20.52
C PRO A 19 -6.75 -48.05 20.05
N VAL A 20 -6.67 -46.91 20.71
CA VAL A 20 -7.44 -45.73 20.35
C VAL A 20 -6.81 -45.19 19.06
N ASN A 21 -7.56 -45.25 17.96
CA ASN A 21 -7.08 -44.97 16.62
C ASN A 21 -7.96 -43.87 16.00
N ALA A 22 -7.33 -42.88 15.38
CA ALA A 22 -8.00 -41.97 14.47
C ALA A 22 -8.55 -42.75 13.26
N GLN A 23 -9.78 -42.48 12.86
CA GLN A 23 -10.41 -43.07 11.68
C GLN A 23 -10.81 -41.93 10.74
N GLU A 24 -10.25 -41.93 9.53
CA GLU A 24 -10.39 -40.83 8.57
C GLU A 24 -11.85 -40.64 8.10
N GLN A 25 -12.24 -39.38 7.95
CA GLN A 25 -13.29 -38.94 7.03
C GLN A 25 -12.80 -37.69 6.27
N PHE A 26 -11.74 -37.84 5.46
CA PHE A 26 -11.40 -36.83 4.46
C PHE A 26 -12.24 -37.09 3.20
N GLU A 27 -13.00 -36.08 2.75
CA GLU A 27 -13.66 -36.12 1.45
C GLU A 27 -12.60 -35.99 0.35
N THR A 28 -12.03 -37.13 -0.07
CA THR A 28 -11.18 -37.32 -1.26
C THR A 28 -9.79 -36.66 -1.26
N SER A 29 -8.83 -37.38 -1.83
CA SER A 29 -7.39 -37.09 -1.84
C SER A 29 -6.93 -36.11 -2.92
N GLU A 30 -7.82 -35.30 -3.51
CA GLU A 30 -7.44 -34.36 -4.55
C GLU A 30 -8.23 -33.05 -4.39
N ASN A 31 -7.50 -31.98 -4.08
CA ASN A 31 -7.95 -30.60 -3.87
C ASN A 31 -8.68 -30.36 -2.54
N VAL A 32 -7.91 -30.04 -1.50
CA VAL A 32 -8.46 -29.48 -0.27
C VAL A 32 -8.52 -27.96 -0.45
N PRO A 33 -9.72 -27.36 -0.52
CA PRO A 33 -9.86 -25.92 -0.59
C PRO A 33 -9.33 -25.31 0.71
N VAL A 34 -8.50 -24.27 0.60
CA VAL A 34 -7.90 -23.56 1.75
C VAL A 34 -8.96 -22.91 2.66
N ASP A 35 -10.22 -22.87 2.22
CA ASP A 35 -11.39 -22.34 2.89
C ASP A 35 -12.30 -23.40 3.55
N LYS A 36 -11.93 -24.69 3.52
CA LYS A 36 -12.75 -25.76 4.14
C LYS A 36 -12.16 -26.33 5.43
N VAL A 37 -12.99 -26.39 6.47
CA VAL A 37 -12.71 -27.00 7.78
C VAL A 37 -12.30 -28.48 7.62
N TRP A 38 -11.12 -28.85 8.14
CA TRP A 38 -10.63 -30.23 8.13
C TRP A 38 -11.19 -30.99 9.34
N THR A 39 -11.67 -32.22 9.13
CA THR A 39 -12.31 -33.01 10.19
C THR A 39 -11.54 -34.31 10.44
N VAL A 40 -11.07 -34.52 11.66
CA VAL A 40 -10.39 -35.75 12.11
C VAL A 40 -11.27 -36.42 13.16
N LYS A 41 -11.68 -37.67 12.92
CA LYS A 41 -12.50 -38.44 13.86
C LYS A 41 -11.67 -39.47 14.61
N PHE A 42 -11.93 -39.61 15.90
CA PHE A 42 -11.31 -40.58 16.79
C PHE A 42 -12.35 -41.63 17.20
N ASN A 43 -11.89 -42.78 17.67
CA ASN A 43 -12.77 -43.84 18.19
C ASN A 43 -13.12 -43.66 19.68
N THR A 44 -12.80 -42.51 20.26
CA THR A 44 -13.15 -42.10 21.64
C THR A 44 -13.36 -40.58 21.71
N GLU A 45 -14.06 -40.13 22.74
CA GLU A 45 -14.18 -38.70 23.06
C GLU A 45 -12.83 -38.08 23.43
N ILE A 46 -12.51 -36.94 22.81
CA ILE A 46 -11.29 -36.17 23.00
C ILE A 46 -11.44 -35.28 24.23
N ASP A 47 -10.42 -35.19 25.08
CA ASP A 47 -10.34 -34.16 26.12
C ASP A 47 -9.87 -32.84 25.49
N PRO A 48 -10.70 -31.79 25.41
CA PRO A 48 -10.32 -30.51 24.81
C PRO A 48 -9.12 -29.86 25.50
N SER A 49 -8.90 -30.15 26.79
CA SER A 49 -7.78 -29.57 27.55
C SER A 49 -6.41 -30.13 27.14
N SER A 50 -6.38 -31.24 26.40
CA SER A 50 -5.16 -31.86 25.88
C SER A 50 -4.59 -31.17 24.63
N ILE A 51 -5.34 -30.27 23.99
CA ILE A 51 -4.89 -29.50 22.83
C ILE A 51 -4.03 -28.33 23.32
N LYS A 52 -2.75 -28.34 22.93
CA LYS A 52 -1.76 -27.29 23.23
C LYS A 52 -1.26 -26.65 21.93
N ASP A 53 -0.58 -25.52 22.07
CA ASP A 53 -0.09 -24.65 20.99
C ASP A 53 0.91 -25.29 20.02
N ASP A 54 1.21 -26.58 20.11
CA ASP A 54 2.15 -27.35 19.27
C ASP A 54 1.62 -28.72 18.82
N MET A 55 0.39 -29.07 19.24
CA MET A 55 -0.17 -30.39 18.99
C MET A 55 -0.64 -30.58 17.55
N ILE A 56 -0.93 -29.49 16.84
CA ILE A 56 -1.45 -29.53 15.48
C ILE A 56 -0.62 -28.58 14.63
N TYR A 57 0.00 -29.09 13.58
CA TYR A 57 0.83 -28.30 12.67
C TYR A 57 0.83 -28.90 11.27
N TYR A 58 1.25 -28.13 10.27
CA TYR A 58 1.50 -28.66 8.94
C TYR A 58 2.91 -28.31 8.45
N THR A 59 3.44 -29.14 7.55
CA THR A 59 4.73 -28.90 6.87
C THR A 59 4.57 -28.90 5.37
N TYR A 60 5.34 -28.05 4.70
CA TYR A 60 5.52 -28.10 3.26
C TYR A 60 6.35 -29.33 2.84
N ARG A 61 5.98 -30.02 1.76
CA ARG A 61 6.67 -31.24 1.29
C ARG A 61 7.78 -30.98 0.27
N GLY A 62 7.89 -29.78 -0.30
CA GLY A 62 8.86 -29.44 -1.35
C GLY A 62 10.10 -28.64 -0.91
N GLY A 63 10.31 -28.40 0.40
CA GLY A 63 11.44 -27.60 0.91
C GLY A 63 11.41 -27.36 2.42
N TYR A 64 12.45 -26.72 2.98
CA TYR A 64 12.53 -26.36 4.41
C TYR A 64 11.67 -25.12 4.68
N VAL A 65 10.42 -25.33 5.11
CA VAL A 65 9.59 -24.28 5.72
C VAL A 65 9.32 -24.70 7.18
N PRO A 66 9.45 -23.79 8.17
CA PRO A 66 9.08 -24.09 9.55
C PRO A 66 7.64 -24.60 9.62
N ALA A 67 7.38 -25.55 10.51
CA ALA A 67 6.03 -26.03 10.74
C ALA A 67 5.13 -24.85 11.18
N VAL A 68 4.01 -24.66 10.50
CA VAL A 68 3.01 -23.68 10.92
C VAL A 68 2.07 -24.38 11.88
N VAL A 69 1.90 -23.77 13.04
CA VAL A 69 1.21 -24.37 14.17
C VAL A 69 -0.17 -23.76 14.33
N PHE A 70 -1.18 -24.59 14.54
CA PHE A 70 -2.54 -24.12 14.75
C PHE A 70 -2.73 -23.68 16.18
N PRO A 71 -3.13 -22.42 16.42
CA PRO A 71 -3.44 -22.01 17.77
C PRO A 71 -4.77 -22.65 18.23
N PRO A 72 -4.96 -22.92 19.52
CA PRO A 72 -6.11 -23.69 20.02
C PRO A 72 -7.47 -23.13 19.61
N GLU A 73 -7.60 -21.82 19.42
CA GLU A 73 -8.83 -21.16 18.97
C GLU A 73 -9.23 -21.47 17.52
N LYS A 74 -8.31 -21.98 16.69
CA LYS A 74 -8.60 -22.45 15.33
C LYS A 74 -8.98 -23.94 15.31
N VAL A 75 -9.24 -24.52 16.47
CA VAL A 75 -9.53 -25.95 16.63
C VAL A 75 -10.79 -26.14 17.48
N GLU A 76 -11.78 -26.85 16.95
CA GLU A 76 -13.00 -27.19 17.69
C GLU A 76 -13.02 -28.69 18.02
N VAL A 77 -13.35 -29.02 19.27
CA VAL A 77 -13.61 -30.40 19.69
C VAL A 77 -15.11 -30.60 19.85
N ASN A 78 -15.66 -31.62 19.20
CA ASN A 78 -17.03 -32.06 19.36
C ASN A 78 -17.09 -33.56 19.60
N GLY A 79 -17.04 -33.97 20.87
CA GLY A 79 -17.02 -35.37 21.29
C GLY A 79 -15.79 -36.09 20.77
N ASP A 80 -15.98 -37.01 19.82
CA ASP A 80 -14.93 -37.81 19.18
C ASP A 80 -14.33 -37.15 17.93
N THR A 81 -14.74 -35.92 17.63
CA THR A 81 -14.41 -35.24 16.38
C THR A 81 -13.62 -33.96 16.64
N LEU A 82 -12.49 -33.82 15.94
CA LEU A 82 -11.64 -32.65 15.91
C LEU A 82 -11.86 -31.91 14.58
N LYS A 83 -12.25 -30.65 14.64
CA LYS A 83 -12.32 -29.76 13.47
C LYS A 83 -11.15 -28.79 13.52
N ILE A 84 -10.35 -28.78 12.47
CA ILE A 84 -9.20 -27.91 12.30
C ILE A 84 -9.56 -26.92 11.21
N HIS A 85 -9.64 -25.65 11.57
CA HIS A 85 -9.86 -24.60 10.59
C HIS A 85 -8.52 -24.29 9.94
N PRO A 86 -8.30 -24.57 8.63
CA PRO A 86 -7.08 -24.16 7.95
C PRO A 86 -6.80 -22.68 8.22
N PRO A 87 -5.52 -22.28 8.29
CA PRO A 87 -5.23 -20.87 8.41
C PRO A 87 -5.79 -20.18 7.15
N GLU A 88 -6.38 -19.00 7.33
CA GLU A 88 -6.90 -18.19 6.22
C GLU A 88 -5.78 -17.82 5.22
N GLU A 89 -4.51 -17.99 5.63
CA GLU A 89 -3.30 -17.52 4.98
C GLU A 89 -2.11 -18.48 5.22
N GLY A 90 -1.11 -18.52 4.32
CA GLY A 90 0.15 -19.28 4.49
C GLY A 90 0.25 -20.62 3.72
N LEU A 91 -0.83 -21.08 3.10
CA LEU A 91 -0.86 -22.29 2.26
C LEU A 91 -0.75 -21.95 0.77
N ARG A 92 0.45 -22.02 0.19
CA ARG A 92 0.73 -21.82 -1.25
C ARG A 92 -0.20 -22.68 -2.11
N ALA A 93 -0.72 -22.15 -3.20
CA ALA A 93 -1.62 -22.88 -4.11
C ALA A 93 -0.86 -23.94 -4.92
N SER A 94 -1.54 -25.03 -5.30
CA SER A 94 -0.95 -26.17 -6.03
C SER A 94 0.26 -26.83 -5.34
N GLU A 95 0.41 -26.65 -4.02
CA GLU A 95 1.55 -27.18 -3.28
C GLU A 95 1.16 -28.33 -2.36
N ASP A 96 2.12 -29.23 -2.14
CA ASP A 96 1.95 -30.40 -1.31
C ASP A 96 2.31 -30.11 0.15
N TYR A 97 1.38 -30.42 1.03
CA TYR A 97 1.50 -30.26 2.47
C TYR A 97 1.24 -31.57 3.20
N ARG A 98 1.71 -31.62 4.44
CA ARG A 98 1.37 -32.69 5.40
C ARG A 98 0.88 -32.07 6.69
N LEU A 99 -0.37 -32.33 7.04
CA LEU A 99 -0.95 -32.05 8.35
C LEU A 99 -0.47 -33.10 9.36
N TYR A 100 -0.20 -32.65 10.58
CA TYR A 100 0.17 -33.44 11.73
C TYR A 100 -0.74 -33.11 12.90
N VAL A 101 -1.30 -34.15 13.51
CA VAL A 101 -1.95 -34.08 14.83
C VAL A 101 -1.18 -35.03 15.74
N LEU A 102 -0.50 -34.46 16.74
CA LEU A 102 0.24 -35.19 17.77
C LEU A 102 -0.72 -35.92 18.71
N PRO A 103 -0.21 -36.89 19.51
CA PRO A 103 -1.03 -37.61 20.48
C PRO A 103 -1.82 -36.68 21.41
N LEU A 104 -3.13 -36.96 21.53
CA LEU A 104 -4.08 -36.23 22.39
C LEU A 104 -4.55 -37.13 23.54
N GLU A 105 -5.22 -36.57 24.54
CA GLU A 105 -5.86 -37.35 25.61
C GLU A 105 -7.37 -37.49 25.37
N SER A 106 -7.95 -38.59 25.82
CA SER A 106 -9.40 -38.78 25.87
C SER A 106 -9.99 -38.31 27.19
N THR A 107 -11.30 -38.06 27.23
CA THR A 107 -12.03 -37.71 28.48
C THR A 107 -11.94 -38.80 29.56
N SER A 108 -11.56 -40.03 29.18
CA SER A 108 -11.32 -41.16 30.08
C SER A 108 -9.88 -41.25 30.62
N GLY A 109 -9.01 -40.31 30.25
CA GLY A 109 -7.59 -40.27 30.66
C GLY A 109 -6.69 -41.23 29.89
N VAL A 110 -7.18 -41.83 28.79
CA VAL A 110 -6.37 -42.66 27.88
C VAL A 110 -5.70 -41.77 26.83
N THR A 111 -4.38 -41.85 26.72
CA THR A 111 -3.60 -41.18 25.68
C THR A 111 -3.76 -41.90 24.33
N MET A 112 -4.02 -41.11 23.30
CA MET A 112 -4.13 -41.56 21.92
C MET A 112 -2.74 -41.51 21.27
N GLU A 113 -1.90 -42.51 21.56
CA GLU A 113 -0.47 -42.51 21.20
C GLU A 113 -0.18 -42.43 19.69
N ASN A 114 -1.19 -42.67 18.83
CA ASN A 114 -1.02 -42.62 17.39
C ASN A 114 -1.07 -41.18 16.87
N LYS A 115 0.08 -40.70 16.37
CA LYS A 115 0.18 -39.48 15.58
C LYS A 115 -0.61 -39.63 14.28
N PHE A 116 -1.54 -38.70 14.04
CA PHE A 116 -2.26 -38.62 12.77
C PHE A 116 -1.49 -37.76 11.78
N THR A 117 -1.40 -38.21 10.52
CA THR A 117 -0.75 -37.50 9.43
C THR A 117 -1.59 -37.55 8.17
N HIS A 118 -1.80 -36.43 7.50
CA HIS A 118 -2.55 -36.38 6.24
C HIS A 118 -1.82 -35.55 5.19
N ASP A 119 -1.60 -36.13 4.02
CA ASP A 119 -1.06 -35.43 2.86
C ASP A 119 -2.19 -34.74 2.11
N PHE A 120 -2.03 -33.47 1.77
CA PHE A 120 -3.00 -32.73 0.97
C PHE A 120 -2.30 -31.78 -0.01
N THR A 121 -2.99 -31.48 -1.11
CA THR A 121 -2.58 -30.47 -2.09
C THR A 121 -3.61 -29.35 -2.07
N THR A 122 -3.13 -28.11 -1.99
CA THR A 122 -3.98 -26.91 -2.04
C THR A 122 -4.58 -26.72 -3.43
N ALA A 123 -5.80 -26.19 -3.49
CA ALA A 123 -6.46 -25.92 -4.77
C ALA A 123 -5.60 -25.02 -5.67
N PRO A 124 -5.67 -25.21 -7.01
CA PRO A 124 -4.94 -24.37 -7.95
C PRO A 124 -5.44 -22.93 -7.93
N ALA A 125 -4.57 -22.00 -8.32
CA ALA A 125 -4.95 -20.61 -8.48
C ALA A 125 -6.12 -20.45 -9.47
N LYS A 126 -7.02 -19.50 -9.22
CA LYS A 126 -8.16 -19.22 -10.12
C LYS A 126 -7.72 -18.51 -11.40
N LYS A 127 -6.60 -17.79 -11.34
CA LYS A 127 -5.92 -17.12 -12.45
C LYS A 127 -4.45 -17.54 -12.43
N ASP A 128 -3.85 -17.70 -13.60
CA ASP A 128 -2.46 -18.17 -13.70
C ASP A 128 -1.43 -17.05 -13.48
N GLN A 129 -1.86 -15.79 -13.44
CA GLN A 129 -0.98 -14.62 -13.39
C GLN A 129 -1.42 -13.58 -12.36
N LEU A 130 -0.45 -13.04 -11.62
CA LEU A 130 -0.58 -11.78 -10.91
C LEU A 130 -0.61 -10.66 -11.95
N LYS A 131 -1.50 -9.68 -11.78
CA LYS A 131 -1.49 -8.47 -12.60
C LYS A 131 -1.38 -7.24 -11.72
N VAL A 132 -0.47 -6.35 -12.08
CA VAL A 132 -0.29 -5.05 -11.43
C VAL A 132 -0.57 -3.98 -12.47
N HIS A 133 -1.57 -3.16 -12.21
CA HIS A 133 -2.08 -2.14 -13.12
C HIS A 133 -1.74 -0.78 -12.54
N PHE A 134 -0.89 -0.03 -13.22
CA PHE A 134 -0.63 1.38 -12.93
C PHE A 134 -1.62 2.18 -13.74
N ILE A 135 -2.68 2.64 -13.07
CA ILE A 135 -3.78 3.35 -13.69
C ILE A 135 -3.33 4.79 -13.91
N ASP A 136 -3.48 5.30 -15.13
CA ASP A 136 -3.25 6.71 -15.41
C ASP A 136 -4.34 7.50 -14.66
N VAL A 137 -3.96 8.25 -13.63
CA VAL A 137 -4.88 9.10 -12.84
C VAL A 137 -4.58 10.59 -12.98
N GLY A 138 -3.74 10.96 -13.94
CA GLY A 138 -3.11 12.28 -13.94
C GLY A 138 -1.96 12.31 -12.94
N GLN A 139 -1.87 13.37 -12.14
CA GLN A 139 -0.89 13.41 -11.04
C GLN A 139 -1.30 12.46 -9.91
N GLY A 140 -0.30 11.82 -9.30
CA GLY A 140 -0.48 10.86 -8.22
C GLY A 140 -0.50 9.40 -8.66
N ASP A 141 -0.79 8.53 -7.70
CA ASP A 141 -0.75 7.08 -7.87
C ASP A 141 -2.13 6.43 -7.78
N SER A 142 -2.35 5.41 -8.62
CA SER A 142 -3.38 4.40 -8.39
C SER A 142 -2.98 3.07 -9.00
N ILE A 143 -2.77 2.08 -8.14
CA ILE A 143 -2.18 0.80 -8.52
C ILE A 143 -3.12 -0.34 -8.09
N LEU A 144 -3.72 -1.01 -9.07
CA LEU A 144 -4.53 -2.20 -8.81
C LEU A 144 -3.66 -3.45 -8.91
N VAL A 145 -3.67 -4.27 -7.85
CA VAL A 145 -3.09 -5.61 -7.83
C VAL A 145 -4.22 -6.64 -7.89
N GLU A 146 -4.31 -7.36 -9.02
CA GLU A 146 -5.18 -8.53 -9.17
C GLU A 146 -4.43 -9.81 -8.82
N PHE A 147 -4.78 -10.42 -7.69
CA PHE A 147 -4.15 -11.65 -7.23
C PHE A 147 -4.66 -12.90 -7.93
N THR A 148 -3.88 -13.98 -7.83
CA THR A 148 -4.16 -15.23 -8.55
C THR A 148 -5.33 -16.04 -7.99
N ASN A 149 -5.70 -15.78 -6.74
CA ASN A 149 -6.91 -16.30 -6.11
C ASN A 149 -8.18 -15.45 -6.43
N GLY A 150 -8.02 -14.35 -7.17
CA GLY A 150 -9.09 -13.43 -7.54
C GLY A 150 -9.36 -12.31 -6.52
N LYS A 151 -8.62 -12.25 -5.40
CA LYS A 151 -8.66 -11.07 -4.52
C LYS A 151 -8.05 -9.86 -5.23
N THR A 152 -8.37 -8.68 -4.73
CA THR A 152 -7.83 -7.42 -5.25
C THR A 152 -7.34 -6.50 -4.16
N MET A 153 -6.23 -5.82 -4.42
CA MET A 153 -5.73 -4.72 -3.61
C MET A 153 -5.62 -3.47 -4.48
N LEU A 154 -6.11 -2.33 -4.00
CA LEU A 154 -5.92 -1.04 -4.64
C LEU A 154 -5.00 -0.20 -3.76
N VAL A 155 -3.84 0.17 -4.26
CA VAL A 155 -2.90 1.08 -3.60
C VAL A 155 -3.11 2.46 -4.21
N ASP A 156 -3.59 3.39 -3.41
CA ASP A 156 -3.94 4.76 -3.79
C ASP A 156 -5.00 4.88 -4.92
N GLY A 157 -5.53 6.08 -5.11
CA GLY A 157 -6.68 6.37 -5.96
C GLY A 157 -6.52 7.60 -6.86
N GLY A 158 -5.36 8.25 -6.88
CA GLY A 158 -5.19 9.54 -7.56
C GLY A 158 -5.84 10.70 -6.82
N ASP A 159 -5.82 11.88 -7.44
CA ASP A 159 -6.59 13.04 -6.99
C ASP A 159 -8.10 12.77 -7.00
N LYS A 160 -8.88 13.58 -6.26
CA LYS A 160 -10.35 13.51 -6.24
C LYS A 160 -10.98 13.55 -7.63
N SER A 161 -10.40 14.30 -8.57
CA SER A 161 -10.83 14.36 -9.97
C SER A 161 -10.66 13.03 -10.73
N ALA A 162 -9.76 12.15 -10.29
CA ALA A 162 -9.51 10.84 -10.88
C ALA A 162 -10.48 9.74 -10.39
N GLY A 163 -11.21 9.96 -9.30
CA GLY A 163 -12.03 8.93 -8.65
C GLY A 163 -13.02 8.20 -9.58
N GLU A 164 -13.76 8.93 -10.43
CA GLU A 164 -14.65 8.32 -11.43
C GLU A 164 -13.90 7.50 -12.49
N LYS A 165 -12.67 7.91 -12.86
CA LYS A 165 -11.81 7.19 -13.81
C LYS A 165 -11.39 5.85 -13.20
N VAL A 166 -10.92 5.86 -11.95
CA VAL A 166 -10.54 4.64 -11.21
C VAL A 166 -11.74 3.69 -11.07
N VAL A 167 -12.90 4.19 -10.63
CA VAL A 167 -14.13 3.38 -10.55
C VAL A 167 -14.52 2.79 -11.91
N SER A 168 -14.40 3.56 -12.97
CA SER A 168 -14.70 3.10 -14.33
C SER A 168 -13.71 2.04 -14.81
N TYR A 169 -12.42 2.19 -14.49
CA TYR A 169 -11.38 1.22 -14.80
C TYR A 169 -11.64 -0.11 -14.08
N LEU A 170 -11.85 -0.07 -12.76
CA LEU A 170 -12.16 -1.24 -11.94
C LEU A 170 -13.38 -2.00 -12.45
N LYS A 171 -14.47 -1.30 -12.79
CA LYS A 171 -15.67 -1.92 -13.36
C LYS A 171 -15.41 -2.56 -14.73
N LYS A 172 -14.60 -1.94 -15.59
CA LYS A 172 -14.19 -2.53 -16.89
C LYS A 172 -13.33 -3.78 -16.70
N ALA A 173 -12.51 -3.81 -15.66
CA ALA A 173 -11.75 -4.99 -15.24
C ALA A 173 -12.63 -6.09 -14.60
N GLY A 174 -13.94 -5.84 -14.43
CA GLY A 174 -14.88 -6.78 -13.82
C GLY A 174 -14.82 -6.80 -12.28
N ILE A 175 -14.23 -5.78 -11.67
CA ILE A 175 -14.05 -5.66 -10.23
C ILE A 175 -15.21 -4.83 -9.67
N SER A 176 -16.01 -5.47 -8.82
CA SER A 176 -17.10 -4.82 -8.06
C SER A 176 -16.80 -4.68 -6.57
N THR A 177 -15.81 -5.43 -6.08
CA THR A 177 -15.42 -5.52 -4.68
C THR A 177 -13.90 -5.48 -4.59
N ILE A 178 -13.36 -4.65 -3.70
CA ILE A 178 -11.94 -4.54 -3.39
C ILE A 178 -11.69 -5.18 -2.03
N ASP A 179 -10.77 -6.14 -1.94
CA ASP A 179 -10.49 -6.83 -0.67
C ASP A 179 -9.67 -5.96 0.27
N LYS A 180 -8.74 -5.16 -0.26
CA LYS A 180 -7.97 -4.22 0.53
C LYS A 180 -7.67 -2.94 -0.26
N VAL A 181 -7.98 -1.80 0.31
CA VAL A 181 -7.41 -0.51 -0.11
C VAL A 181 -6.19 -0.24 0.75
N VAL A 182 -5.10 0.26 0.16
CA VAL A 182 -3.92 0.77 0.86
C VAL A 182 -3.81 2.25 0.52
N ALA A 183 -3.85 3.12 1.52
CA ALA A 183 -3.59 4.55 1.40
C ALA A 183 -2.17 4.82 1.88
N THR A 184 -1.25 5.13 0.95
CA THR A 184 0.18 5.16 1.26
C THR A 184 0.54 6.32 2.19
N HIS A 185 -0.01 7.51 1.97
CA HIS A 185 0.14 8.70 2.79
C HIS A 185 -1.04 9.66 2.52
N PRO A 186 -1.24 10.74 3.30
CA PRO A 186 -2.51 11.46 3.31
C PRO A 186 -2.68 12.52 2.20
N ASP A 187 -1.77 12.63 1.24
CA ASP A 187 -1.84 13.66 0.21
C ASP A 187 -2.92 13.40 -0.84
N ALA A 188 -3.47 14.49 -1.36
CA ALA A 188 -4.73 14.47 -2.08
C ALA A 188 -4.67 13.69 -3.39
N ASP A 189 -3.52 13.71 -4.08
CA ASP A 189 -3.25 12.97 -5.30
C ASP A 189 -3.00 11.47 -5.06
N HIS A 190 -3.03 11.02 -3.81
CA HIS A 190 -3.00 9.60 -3.44
C HIS A 190 -4.37 9.14 -2.92
N ILE A 191 -4.96 9.82 -1.94
CA ILE A 191 -6.19 9.35 -1.29
C ILE A 191 -7.48 9.92 -1.90
N GLY A 192 -7.39 10.97 -2.72
CA GLY A 192 -8.56 11.72 -3.17
C GLY A 192 -9.56 10.88 -3.96
N GLY A 193 -9.09 10.08 -4.91
CA GLY A 193 -9.94 9.22 -5.72
C GLY A 193 -10.49 8.00 -4.96
N LEU A 194 -9.85 7.61 -3.83
CA LEU A 194 -10.34 6.52 -2.98
C LEU A 194 -11.73 6.83 -2.40
N ILE A 195 -12.06 8.11 -2.20
CA ILE A 195 -13.38 8.55 -1.73
C ILE A 195 -14.48 8.05 -2.67
N ASP A 196 -14.29 8.23 -3.98
CA ASP A 196 -15.24 7.79 -5.00
C ASP A 196 -15.29 6.27 -5.14
N VAL A 197 -14.13 5.62 -5.04
CA VAL A 197 -14.01 4.17 -5.02
C VAL A 197 -14.83 3.59 -3.87
N MET A 198 -14.59 4.05 -2.64
CA MET A 198 -15.32 3.61 -1.46
C MET A 198 -16.79 3.97 -1.52
N LYS A 199 -17.19 5.11 -2.12
CA LYS A 199 -18.62 5.44 -2.33
C LYS A 199 -19.31 4.45 -3.27
N LYS A 200 -18.67 4.01 -4.35
CA LYS A 200 -19.32 3.32 -5.49
C LYS A 200 -19.05 1.83 -5.59
N LEU A 201 -18.02 1.32 -4.93
CA LEU A 201 -17.66 -0.09 -4.88
C LEU A 201 -17.70 -0.59 -3.43
N GLU A 202 -17.76 -1.91 -3.26
CA GLU A 202 -17.61 -2.53 -1.95
C GLU A 202 -16.12 -2.63 -1.62
N VAL A 203 -15.70 -2.12 -0.45
CA VAL A 203 -14.33 -2.24 0.05
C VAL A 203 -14.37 -3.00 1.37
N LYS A 204 -13.63 -4.12 1.45
CA LYS A 204 -13.67 -4.99 2.64
C LYS A 204 -12.77 -4.52 3.77
N SER A 205 -11.68 -3.82 3.46
CA SER A 205 -10.78 -3.25 4.46
C SER A 205 -9.92 -2.15 3.85
N VAL A 206 -9.48 -1.23 4.71
CA VAL A 206 -8.51 -0.18 4.41
C VAL A 206 -7.29 -0.39 5.29
N LEU A 207 -6.10 -0.25 4.71
CA LEU A 207 -4.83 -0.13 5.40
C LEU A 207 -4.32 1.29 5.19
N ASP A 208 -4.08 2.01 6.27
CA ASP A 208 -3.69 3.43 6.26
C ASP A 208 -2.32 3.62 6.92
N SER A 209 -1.55 4.62 6.50
CA SER A 209 -0.25 4.90 7.12
C SER A 209 -0.37 5.31 8.59
N GLY A 210 -1.53 5.86 8.98
CA GLY A 210 -1.79 6.42 10.30
C GLY A 210 -1.25 7.83 10.50
N LYS A 211 -0.66 8.44 9.46
CA LYS A 211 -0.25 9.84 9.45
C LYS A 211 -1.50 10.71 9.38
N SER A 212 -1.71 11.54 10.40
CA SER A 212 -2.86 12.45 10.40
C SER A 212 -2.59 13.67 9.53
N HIS A 213 -3.63 14.13 8.84
CA HIS A 213 -3.66 15.40 8.12
C HIS A 213 -4.98 16.12 8.42
N THR A 214 -5.04 17.43 8.21
CA THR A 214 -6.26 18.25 8.36
C THR A 214 -6.79 18.82 7.05
N THR A 215 -6.47 18.19 5.90
CA THR A 215 -7.05 18.61 4.61
C THR A 215 -8.50 18.14 4.51
N GLU A 216 -9.33 18.88 3.76
CA GLU A 216 -10.70 18.47 3.47
C GLU A 216 -10.75 17.08 2.82
N THR A 217 -9.78 16.77 1.95
CA THR A 217 -9.66 15.46 1.30
C THR A 217 -9.44 14.34 2.32
N TYR A 218 -8.54 14.53 3.29
CA TYR A 218 -8.27 13.53 4.33
C TYR A 218 -9.47 13.35 5.27
N GLU A 219 -10.12 14.44 5.66
CA GLU A 219 -11.35 14.37 6.47
C GLU A 219 -12.48 13.63 5.73
N GLU A 220 -12.71 13.91 4.45
CA GLU A 220 -13.74 13.22 3.66
C GLU A 220 -13.41 11.72 3.45
N TYR A 221 -12.13 11.40 3.30
CA TYR A 221 -11.63 10.02 3.24
C TYR A 221 -11.92 9.24 4.53
N LEU A 222 -11.67 9.82 5.71
CA LEU A 222 -12.02 9.20 6.98
C LEU A 222 -13.54 9.10 7.19
N ASP A 223 -14.28 10.15 6.81
CA ASP A 223 -15.74 10.18 6.92
C ASP A 223 -16.40 9.05 6.12
N ILE A 224 -15.94 8.77 4.91
CA ILE A 224 -16.54 7.68 4.11
C ILE A 224 -16.23 6.30 4.69
N ILE A 225 -15.07 6.12 5.32
CA ILE A 225 -14.68 4.88 6.01
C ILE A 225 -15.60 4.65 7.21
N ASP A 226 -15.79 5.66 8.06
CA ASP A 226 -16.69 5.60 9.22
C ASP A 226 -18.15 5.40 8.80
N GLN A 227 -18.64 6.17 7.82
CA GLN A 227 -20.02 6.08 7.34
C GLN A 227 -20.38 4.71 6.76
N LYS A 228 -19.40 4.00 6.19
CA LYS A 228 -19.59 2.67 5.61
C LYS A 228 -19.18 1.54 6.55
N ASP A 229 -18.70 1.84 7.74
CA ASP A 229 -18.19 0.85 8.72
C ASP A 229 -17.15 -0.07 8.08
N ILE A 230 -16.24 0.52 7.28
CA ILE A 230 -15.18 -0.23 6.61
C ILE A 230 -14.10 -0.54 7.64
N PRO A 231 -13.70 -1.81 7.82
CA PRO A 231 -12.57 -2.17 8.67
C PRO A 231 -11.32 -1.36 8.31
N PHE A 232 -10.75 -0.70 9.31
CA PHE A 232 -9.65 0.24 9.17
C PHE A 232 -8.47 -0.21 10.02
N ASP A 233 -7.37 -0.58 9.36
CA ASP A 233 -6.13 -1.03 9.98
C ASP A 233 -5.02 -0.01 9.74
N LEU A 234 -4.11 0.14 10.71
CA LEU A 234 -2.90 0.93 10.54
C LEU A 234 -1.75 0.04 10.06
N ALA A 235 -1.03 0.52 9.06
CA ALA A 235 0.18 -0.13 8.59
C ALA A 235 1.23 -0.20 9.70
N THR A 236 1.95 -1.31 9.71
CA THR A 236 3.10 -1.50 10.61
C THR A 236 4.22 -2.08 9.77
N ARG A 237 5.43 -1.56 9.94
CA ARG A 237 6.64 -2.12 9.36
C ARG A 237 6.77 -3.61 9.69
N ASP A 238 7.31 -4.39 8.76
CA ASP A 238 7.43 -5.86 8.82
C ASP A 238 6.12 -6.64 8.77
N SER A 239 4.96 -5.97 8.68
CA SER A 239 3.69 -6.66 8.48
C SER A 239 3.59 -7.21 7.05
N ASN A 240 2.92 -8.36 6.92
CA ASN A 240 2.63 -8.97 5.62
C ASN A 240 1.12 -8.91 5.34
N LEU A 241 0.75 -8.36 4.19
CA LEU A 241 -0.62 -8.31 3.68
C LEU A 241 -0.89 -9.60 2.93
N ARG A 242 -1.49 -10.57 3.62
CA ARG A 242 -1.64 -11.92 3.08
C ARG A 242 -2.86 -12.02 2.17
N MET A 243 -2.71 -11.46 0.98
CA MET A 243 -3.76 -11.38 -0.02
C MET A 243 -3.88 -12.68 -0.83
N ASP A 244 -2.77 -13.34 -1.12
CA ASP A 244 -2.69 -14.49 -2.02
C ASP A 244 -1.62 -15.46 -1.55
N PRO A 245 -1.91 -16.77 -1.45
CA PRO A 245 -0.88 -17.70 -1.00
C PRO A 245 0.31 -17.87 -1.93
N LEU A 246 0.21 -17.44 -3.19
CA LEU A 246 1.32 -17.45 -4.14
C LEU A 246 2.10 -16.12 -4.20
N THR A 247 1.64 -15.08 -3.50
CA THR A 247 2.21 -13.73 -3.60
C THR A 247 2.40 -13.16 -2.20
N ASP A 248 3.65 -12.91 -1.81
CA ASP A 248 3.95 -12.19 -0.57
C ASP A 248 3.80 -10.69 -0.80
N VAL A 249 3.24 -9.97 0.17
CA VAL A 249 3.12 -8.51 0.14
C VAL A 249 3.58 -8.00 1.49
N LYS A 250 4.75 -7.36 1.54
CA LYS A 250 5.37 -6.90 2.78
C LYS A 250 5.38 -5.39 2.87
N VAL A 251 5.02 -4.86 4.02
CA VAL A 251 5.21 -3.45 4.38
C VAL A 251 6.66 -3.26 4.84
N LEU A 252 7.46 -2.59 4.01
CA LEU A 252 8.86 -2.30 4.31
C LEU A 252 9.04 -0.98 5.07
N HIS A 253 8.15 -0.01 4.82
CA HIS A 253 8.20 1.30 5.44
C HIS A 253 6.82 1.83 5.79
N VAL A 254 6.78 2.60 6.86
CA VAL A 254 5.72 3.53 7.23
C VAL A 254 6.23 4.31 8.44
N ASP A 255 6.15 5.64 8.39
CA ASP A 255 6.46 6.49 9.53
C ASP A 255 5.37 7.55 9.75
N LYS A 256 4.34 7.16 10.51
CA LYS A 256 3.23 8.07 10.85
C LYS A 256 3.63 9.27 11.70
N GLU A 257 4.79 9.22 12.37
CA GLU A 257 5.27 10.29 13.25
C GLU A 257 6.20 11.26 12.51
N SER A 258 6.58 10.96 11.26
CA SER A 258 7.33 11.87 10.41
C SER A 258 6.63 13.23 10.32
N SER A 259 7.36 14.33 10.22
CA SER A 259 6.77 15.65 9.99
C SER A 259 6.26 15.80 8.55
N ASP A 260 6.89 15.09 7.62
CA ASP A 260 6.56 15.08 6.20
C ASP A 260 5.55 13.96 5.88
N ASN A 261 4.64 14.23 4.96
CA ASN A 261 3.64 13.25 4.51
C ASN A 261 4.30 12.19 3.62
N ASN A 262 5.22 12.59 2.74
CA ASN A 262 5.89 11.70 1.80
C ASN A 262 6.68 10.61 2.52
N ALA A 263 7.46 11.00 3.53
CA ALA A 263 8.18 10.07 4.41
C ALA A 263 7.27 9.13 5.23
N SER A 264 5.96 9.41 5.32
CA SER A 264 4.99 8.49 5.94
C SER A 264 4.48 7.39 5.00
N SER A 265 4.90 7.41 3.73
CA SER A 265 4.46 6.47 2.69
C SER A 265 4.59 5.02 3.12
N ILE A 266 3.51 4.25 2.95
CA ILE A 266 3.57 2.79 3.00
C ILE A 266 4.34 2.29 1.77
N VAL A 267 5.57 1.81 1.99
CA VAL A 267 6.34 1.14 0.93
C VAL A 267 6.05 -0.35 0.96
N LEU A 268 5.63 -0.91 -0.18
CA LEU A 268 5.29 -2.32 -0.32
C LEU A 268 6.29 -3.05 -1.23
N LYS A 269 6.75 -4.23 -0.78
CA LYS A 269 7.37 -5.23 -1.65
C LYS A 269 6.37 -6.34 -1.96
N VAL A 270 6.05 -6.54 -3.24
CA VAL A 270 5.14 -7.60 -3.73
C VAL A 270 5.96 -8.66 -4.45
N THR A 271 6.05 -9.85 -3.88
CA THR A 271 6.88 -10.95 -4.40
C THR A 271 6.02 -12.08 -4.92
N ARG A 272 6.17 -12.39 -6.21
CA ARG A 272 5.56 -13.56 -6.86
C ARG A 272 6.65 -14.40 -7.50
N GLY A 273 6.96 -15.55 -6.91
CA GLY A 273 8.02 -16.41 -7.39
C GLY A 273 9.38 -15.70 -7.34
N ASN A 274 9.98 -15.47 -8.50
CA ASN A 274 11.23 -14.72 -8.68
C ASN A 274 11.00 -13.30 -9.21
N ILE A 275 9.75 -12.82 -9.26
CA ILE A 275 9.42 -11.47 -9.74
C ILE A 275 8.94 -10.63 -8.57
N ASP A 276 9.69 -9.58 -8.29
CA ASP A 276 9.49 -8.62 -7.21
C ASP A 276 9.07 -7.26 -7.76
N PHE A 277 8.07 -6.67 -7.10
CA PHE A 277 7.67 -5.28 -7.31
C PHE A 277 7.98 -4.47 -6.07
N MET A 278 8.54 -3.28 -6.26
CA MET A 278 8.67 -2.25 -5.22
C MET A 278 7.69 -1.12 -5.51
N LEU A 279 6.70 -0.93 -4.63
CA LEU A 279 5.72 0.15 -4.69
C LEU A 279 6.10 1.20 -3.66
N MET A 280 6.74 2.28 -4.12
CA MET A 280 7.40 3.26 -3.25
C MET A 280 6.46 4.34 -2.69
N GLY A 281 5.29 4.55 -3.29
CA GLY A 281 4.53 5.78 -3.06
C GLY A 281 5.45 6.99 -3.29
N ASP A 282 5.45 7.91 -2.33
CA ASP A 282 6.25 9.14 -2.39
C ASP A 282 7.40 9.16 -1.39
N ALA A 283 7.81 7.99 -0.88
CA ALA A 283 8.99 7.86 -0.02
C ALA A 283 10.24 8.46 -0.70
N GLU A 284 11.06 9.20 0.04
CA GLU A 284 12.18 9.97 -0.53
C GLU A 284 13.54 9.34 -0.19
N ALA A 285 14.64 9.95 -0.64
CA ALA A 285 15.99 9.39 -0.54
C ALA A 285 16.40 8.97 0.89
N GLU A 286 15.92 9.67 1.93
CA GLU A 286 16.21 9.30 3.32
C GLU A 286 15.50 7.98 3.72
N ASP A 287 14.24 7.82 3.32
CA ASP A 287 13.46 6.59 3.53
C ASP A 287 14.06 5.43 2.75
N GLU A 288 14.44 5.64 1.49
CA GLU A 288 15.09 4.66 0.63
C GLU A 288 16.34 4.06 1.29
N ILE A 289 17.20 4.92 1.84
CA ILE A 289 18.40 4.52 2.58
C ILE A 289 18.03 3.81 3.89
N GLU A 290 16.94 4.18 4.55
CA GLU A 290 16.48 3.49 5.74
C GLU A 290 15.93 2.09 5.45
N ILE A 291 15.19 1.94 4.36
CA ILE A 291 14.59 0.68 3.89
C ILE A 291 15.68 -0.30 3.45
N ALA A 292 16.67 0.17 2.70
CA ALA A 292 17.81 -0.62 2.22
C ALA A 292 18.67 -1.25 3.35
N LYS A 293 18.70 -0.65 4.55
CA LYS A 293 19.55 -1.15 5.65
C LYS A 293 19.15 -2.53 6.17
N PRO A 294 17.87 -2.79 6.54
CA PRO A 294 17.44 -4.08 7.06
C PRO A 294 16.84 -5.03 6.00
N TYR A 295 16.50 -4.53 4.81
CA TYR A 295 15.76 -5.31 3.82
C TYR A 295 16.54 -5.57 2.55
N ASP A 296 16.19 -6.68 1.91
CA ASP A 296 16.55 -6.95 0.52
C ASP A 296 15.57 -6.21 -0.39
N VAL A 297 16.08 -5.14 -1.01
CA VAL A 297 15.32 -4.22 -1.85
C VAL A 297 15.41 -4.55 -3.35
N GLU A 298 16.13 -5.61 -3.73
CA GLU A 298 16.21 -6.07 -5.13
C GLU A 298 14.80 -6.27 -5.70
N ALA A 299 14.51 -5.71 -6.87
CA ALA A 299 13.20 -5.90 -7.50
C ALA A 299 13.25 -5.68 -9.02
N GLU A 300 12.64 -6.57 -9.79
CA GLU A 300 12.57 -6.44 -11.25
C GLU A 300 11.73 -5.22 -11.67
N ILE A 301 10.66 -4.89 -10.93
CA ILE A 301 9.76 -3.79 -11.26
C ILE A 301 9.71 -2.76 -10.13
N LEU A 302 10.11 -1.54 -10.41
CA LEU A 302 10.07 -0.41 -9.50
C LEU A 302 8.98 0.58 -9.92
N LYS A 303 7.97 0.81 -9.08
CA LYS A 303 7.25 2.09 -9.10
C LYS A 303 8.18 3.13 -8.55
N VAL A 304 8.64 4.02 -9.43
CA VAL A 304 9.60 5.06 -9.09
C VAL A 304 8.98 5.98 -8.03
N SER A 305 9.78 6.23 -7.00
CA SER A 305 9.46 7.09 -5.86
C SER A 305 9.01 8.48 -6.30
N HIS A 306 7.95 8.99 -5.66
CA HIS A 306 7.52 10.39 -5.75
C HIS A 306 7.46 10.90 -7.20
N HIS A 307 6.81 10.10 -8.06
CA HIS A 307 6.57 10.40 -9.48
C HIS A 307 7.83 10.66 -10.33
N GLY A 308 9.03 10.38 -9.79
CA GLY A 308 10.32 10.71 -10.40
C GLY A 308 10.90 12.08 -10.01
N SER A 309 10.50 12.62 -8.85
CA SER A 309 11.12 13.78 -8.21
C SER A 309 12.63 13.57 -7.94
N ASP A 310 13.42 14.64 -7.97
CA ASP A 310 14.86 14.59 -7.65
C ASP A 310 15.15 14.40 -6.14
N THR A 311 14.11 14.48 -5.29
CA THR A 311 14.17 14.15 -3.86
C THR A 311 14.22 12.64 -3.59
N GLY A 312 13.78 11.81 -4.54
CA GLY A 312 13.83 10.35 -4.47
C GLY A 312 14.84 9.72 -5.44
N SER A 313 14.78 8.40 -5.54
CA SER A 313 15.62 7.57 -6.41
C SER A 313 17.11 7.84 -6.21
N ALA A 314 17.55 7.81 -4.95
CA ALA A 314 18.94 7.96 -4.57
C ALA A 314 19.82 6.95 -5.35
N PRO A 315 20.98 7.36 -5.89
CA PRO A 315 21.81 6.46 -6.70
C PRO A 315 22.13 5.13 -6.03
N SER A 316 22.47 5.15 -4.73
CA SER A 316 22.75 3.92 -3.97
C SER A 316 21.54 3.00 -3.82
N PHE A 317 20.34 3.57 -3.73
CA PHE A 317 19.11 2.80 -3.64
C PHE A 317 18.79 2.16 -4.99
N ILE A 318 18.88 2.92 -6.09
CA ILE A 318 18.66 2.37 -7.44
C ILE A 318 19.66 1.27 -7.77
N ASP A 319 20.93 1.41 -7.35
CA ASP A 319 21.95 0.37 -7.50
C ASP A 319 21.61 -0.92 -6.72
N GLU A 320 21.00 -0.79 -5.52
CA GLU A 320 20.60 -1.93 -4.69
C GLU A 320 19.30 -2.58 -5.15
N VAL A 321 18.32 -1.79 -5.62
CA VAL A 321 17.08 -2.30 -6.22
C VAL A 321 17.37 -3.02 -7.54
N SER A 322 18.32 -2.48 -8.33
CA SER A 322 18.71 -3.01 -9.64
C SER A 322 17.52 -3.31 -10.58
N PRO A 323 16.61 -2.34 -10.81
CA PRO A 323 15.37 -2.61 -11.52
C PRO A 323 15.58 -2.91 -13.01
N GLU A 324 14.83 -3.89 -13.51
CA GLU A 324 14.71 -4.15 -14.95
C GLU A 324 13.67 -3.23 -15.60
N VAL A 325 12.63 -2.86 -14.85
CA VAL A 325 11.53 -1.99 -15.26
C VAL A 325 11.33 -0.86 -14.24
N GLY A 326 11.26 0.38 -14.72
CA GLY A 326 10.85 1.53 -13.93
C GLY A 326 9.51 2.10 -14.42
N VAL A 327 8.52 2.20 -13.55
CA VAL A 327 7.21 2.80 -13.86
C VAL A 327 7.12 4.18 -13.21
N LEU A 328 6.90 5.20 -14.06
CA LEU A 328 6.73 6.59 -13.70
C LEU A 328 5.23 6.92 -13.77
N SER A 329 4.59 7.15 -12.63
CA SER A 329 3.18 7.59 -12.59
C SER A 329 3.14 9.09 -12.41
N TYR A 330 2.59 9.78 -13.40
CA TYR A 330 2.36 11.21 -13.44
C TYR A 330 1.43 11.53 -14.60
N GLY A 331 0.85 12.72 -14.60
CA GLY A 331 -0.04 13.17 -15.68
C GLY A 331 0.70 13.87 -16.82
N ALA A 332 0.17 13.78 -18.04
CA ALA A 332 0.73 14.45 -19.22
C ALA A 332 0.71 15.99 -19.16
N ASP A 333 -0.05 16.54 -18.22
CA ASP A 333 -0.16 17.95 -17.86
C ASP A 333 0.59 18.29 -16.56
N ASN A 334 1.57 17.47 -16.16
CA ASN A 334 2.34 17.67 -14.94
C ASN A 334 3.10 18.99 -14.95
N ASN A 335 2.81 19.83 -13.95
CA ASN A 335 3.51 21.11 -13.74
C ASN A 335 4.59 21.03 -12.65
N TYR A 336 4.72 19.90 -11.94
CA TYR A 336 5.76 19.68 -10.92
C TYR A 336 7.16 19.48 -11.52
N GLY A 337 7.25 19.25 -12.83
CA GLY A 337 8.52 18.99 -13.51
C GLY A 337 9.05 17.57 -13.27
N HIS A 338 8.17 16.65 -12.88
CA HIS A 338 8.46 15.23 -12.75
C HIS A 338 8.03 14.46 -14.02
N PRO A 339 8.76 13.40 -14.38
CA PRO A 339 10.03 12.99 -13.80
C PRO A 339 11.15 13.97 -14.15
N THR A 340 12.15 14.08 -13.27
CA THR A 340 13.33 14.88 -13.58
C THR A 340 14.27 14.14 -14.53
N ASP A 341 14.96 14.89 -15.41
CA ASP A 341 15.94 14.32 -16.35
C ASP A 341 17.01 13.48 -15.64
N GLU A 342 17.37 13.90 -14.42
CA GLU A 342 18.38 13.25 -13.60
C GLU A 342 17.90 11.89 -13.09
N VAL A 343 16.66 11.75 -12.61
CA VAL A 343 16.10 10.45 -12.20
C VAL A 343 15.96 9.51 -13.40
N VAL A 344 15.46 10.02 -14.53
CA VAL A 344 15.37 9.26 -15.79
C VAL A 344 16.74 8.74 -16.21
N ARG A 345 17.78 9.59 -16.16
CA ARG A 345 19.15 9.22 -16.49
C ARG A 345 19.68 8.13 -15.58
N ARG A 346 19.51 8.26 -14.25
CA ARG A 346 19.96 7.26 -13.27
C ARG A 346 19.34 5.88 -13.53
N LEU A 347 18.02 5.82 -13.71
CA LEU A 347 17.33 4.55 -13.97
C LEU A 347 17.79 3.90 -15.28
N LYS A 348 17.98 4.70 -16.34
CA LYS A 348 18.52 4.20 -17.62
C LYS A 348 19.96 3.72 -17.51
N GLU A 349 20.79 4.40 -16.73
CA GLU A 349 22.18 3.98 -16.47
C GLU A 349 22.25 2.69 -15.65
N ALA A 350 21.28 2.46 -14.76
CA ALA A 350 21.08 1.19 -14.05
C ALA A 350 20.56 0.06 -14.97
N GLY A 351 20.15 0.37 -16.20
CA GLY A 351 19.70 -0.59 -17.19
C GLY A 351 18.19 -0.80 -17.25
N ALA A 352 17.40 -0.02 -16.51
CA ALA A 352 15.95 -0.14 -16.48
C ALA A 352 15.30 0.32 -17.80
N GLU A 353 14.35 -0.47 -18.30
CA GLU A 353 13.38 -0.01 -19.29
C GLU A 353 12.28 0.79 -18.59
N LEU A 354 12.04 2.02 -19.05
CA LEU A 354 11.11 2.93 -18.41
C LEU A 354 9.74 2.89 -19.08
N TYR A 355 8.70 3.11 -18.29
CA TYR A 355 7.31 3.27 -18.74
C TYR A 355 6.66 4.43 -17.99
N SER A 356 5.77 5.17 -18.63
CA SER A 356 5.14 6.37 -18.08
C SER A 356 3.63 6.35 -18.29
N THR A 357 2.84 6.63 -17.25
CA THR A 357 1.38 6.75 -17.40
C THR A 357 0.99 7.96 -18.26
N ALA A 358 1.80 9.01 -18.27
CA ALA A 358 1.56 10.19 -19.11
C ALA A 358 1.65 9.89 -20.61
N GLU A 359 2.54 8.97 -21.01
CA GLU A 359 2.74 8.61 -22.42
C GLU A 359 1.93 7.38 -22.84
N ALA A 360 1.89 6.35 -22.00
CA ALA A 360 1.27 5.07 -22.34
C ALA A 360 -0.19 4.94 -21.88
N GLY A 361 -0.67 5.85 -21.02
CA GLY A 361 -1.92 5.66 -20.29
C GLY A 361 -1.78 4.58 -19.23
N ASP A 362 -2.78 3.72 -19.10
CA ASP A 362 -2.73 2.61 -18.14
C ASP A 362 -1.65 1.59 -18.51
N ILE A 363 -0.78 1.23 -17.58
CA ILE A 363 0.29 0.23 -17.75
C ILE A 363 -0.10 -1.02 -16.99
N VAL A 364 0.01 -2.20 -17.61
CA VAL A 364 -0.29 -3.48 -16.94
C VAL A 364 0.92 -4.39 -17.01
N VAL A 365 1.44 -4.79 -15.84
CA VAL A 365 2.47 -5.83 -15.73
C VAL A 365 1.82 -7.14 -15.33
N LYS A 366 2.06 -8.20 -16.11
CA LYS A 366 1.54 -9.55 -15.83
C LYS A 366 2.69 -10.48 -15.55
N THR A 367 2.61 -11.26 -14.48
CA THR A 367 3.65 -12.24 -14.15
C THR A 367 3.05 -13.57 -13.69
N ASN A 368 3.68 -14.66 -14.09
CA ASN A 368 3.43 -16.00 -13.52
C ASN A 368 4.33 -16.30 -12.31
N GLY A 369 5.35 -15.46 -12.08
CA GLY A 369 6.38 -15.58 -11.06
C GLY A 369 7.71 -16.17 -11.54
N GLU A 370 7.86 -16.43 -12.82
CA GLU A 370 9.17 -16.75 -13.44
C GLU A 370 9.53 -15.72 -14.51
N THR A 371 8.53 -15.20 -15.21
CA THR A 371 8.64 -14.20 -16.27
C THR A 371 7.52 -13.19 -16.14
N TYR A 372 7.77 -11.97 -16.60
CA TYR A 372 6.76 -10.92 -16.69
C TYR A 372 6.61 -10.37 -18.12
N ASP A 373 5.50 -9.70 -18.37
CA ASP A 373 5.18 -8.99 -19.61
C ASP A 373 4.59 -7.62 -19.24
N VAL A 374 5.01 -6.57 -19.95
CA VAL A 374 4.54 -5.19 -19.74
C VAL A 374 3.67 -4.78 -20.93
N GLU A 375 2.38 -4.56 -20.69
CA GLU A 375 1.42 -4.13 -21.70
C GLU A 375 1.38 -2.59 -21.79
N ALA A 376 2.44 -2.00 -22.32
CA ALA A 376 2.55 -0.57 -22.59
C ALA A 376 3.63 -0.30 -23.66
N GLN A 377 3.67 0.91 -24.20
CA GLN A 377 4.83 1.35 -24.97
C GLN A 377 5.90 1.87 -24.00
N PRO A 378 7.20 1.53 -24.21
CA PRO A 378 8.28 2.07 -23.41
C PRO A 378 8.33 3.60 -23.50
N PHE A 379 8.69 4.22 -22.38
CA PHE A 379 8.91 5.65 -22.23
C PHE A 379 9.99 6.14 -23.20
N ASN A 380 9.64 7.14 -24.00
CA ASN A 380 10.55 7.74 -24.95
C ASN A 380 10.85 9.18 -24.53
N PRO A 381 12.04 9.47 -23.94
CA PRO A 381 12.38 10.83 -23.50
C PRO A 381 12.53 11.83 -24.66
N ASP A 382 12.61 11.35 -25.90
CA ASP A 382 12.63 12.21 -27.09
C ASP A 382 11.22 12.65 -27.52
N VAL A 383 10.17 12.03 -26.97
CA VAL A 383 8.83 12.62 -26.93
C VAL A 383 8.90 13.60 -25.78
N GLU A 384 9.06 14.89 -26.08
CA GLU A 384 8.95 15.91 -25.04
C GLU A 384 7.63 15.64 -24.27
N PRO A 385 7.66 15.40 -22.94
CA PRO A 385 6.46 15.65 -22.16
C PRO A 385 6.06 17.07 -22.52
N ASN A 386 4.78 17.28 -22.87
CA ASN A 386 4.23 18.56 -23.35
C ASN A 386 5.07 19.72 -22.82
N PRO A 387 5.58 20.60 -23.71
CA PRO A 387 6.69 21.48 -23.41
C PRO A 387 6.50 22.04 -22.02
N LYS A 388 7.46 21.73 -21.13
CA LYS A 388 7.63 22.38 -19.82
C LYS A 388 7.07 23.79 -20.00
N PRO A 389 6.00 24.23 -19.30
CA PRO A 389 5.60 25.62 -19.41
C PRO A 389 6.89 26.38 -19.20
N SER A 390 7.29 27.17 -20.21
CA SER A 390 8.54 27.93 -20.15
C SER A 390 8.60 28.51 -18.75
N PRO A 391 9.71 28.32 -18.00
CA PRO A 391 9.77 28.60 -16.57
C PRO A 391 9.01 29.88 -16.34
N SER A 392 7.95 29.80 -15.51
CA SER A 392 7.04 30.92 -15.33
C SER A 392 7.87 32.15 -15.13
N VAL A 393 7.77 33.10 -16.05
CA VAL A 393 8.70 34.23 -16.03
C VAL A 393 8.43 35.17 -14.86
N ILE A 394 7.35 34.91 -14.12
CA ILE A 394 7.07 35.42 -12.79
C ILE A 394 7.18 34.25 -11.81
N ASN A 395 8.13 34.30 -10.88
CA ASN A 395 8.39 33.24 -9.91
C ASN A 395 8.15 33.73 -8.48
N ILE A 396 7.68 32.84 -7.60
CA ILE A 396 7.85 33.04 -6.15
C ILE A 396 9.24 32.53 -5.80
N VAL A 397 10.09 33.38 -5.22
CA VAL A 397 11.51 33.05 -4.97
C VAL A 397 11.87 33.01 -3.49
N ASN A 398 10.93 33.38 -2.62
CA ASN A 398 11.05 33.20 -1.17
C ASN A 398 9.69 33.40 -0.50
N VAL A 399 9.33 32.52 0.45
CA VAL A 399 8.30 32.77 1.46
C VAL A 399 8.99 32.82 2.82
N GLY A 400 9.11 34.02 3.39
CA GLY A 400 9.75 34.21 4.69
C GLY A 400 8.72 34.10 5.81
N LEU A 401 8.70 32.96 6.51
CA LEU A 401 7.75 32.69 7.60
C LEU A 401 7.93 33.68 8.76
N ASP A 402 9.17 33.87 9.23
CA ASP A 402 9.47 34.81 10.32
C ASP A 402 9.28 36.28 9.91
N SER A 403 9.64 36.60 8.66
CA SER A 403 9.60 37.98 8.16
C SER A 403 8.24 38.40 7.66
N GLU A 404 7.33 37.45 7.39
CA GLU A 404 6.03 37.67 6.75
C GLU A 404 6.15 38.31 5.35
N ILE A 405 7.17 37.91 4.59
CA ILE A 405 7.43 38.48 3.26
C ILE A 405 7.50 37.40 2.20
N VAL A 406 6.61 37.50 1.20
CA VAL A 406 6.75 36.77 -0.06
C VAL A 406 7.49 37.62 -1.07
N THR A 407 8.51 37.04 -1.69
CA THR A 407 9.27 37.67 -2.77
C THR A 407 8.87 37.05 -4.10
N ILE A 408 8.41 37.89 -5.02
CA ILE A 408 8.07 37.51 -6.39
C ILE A 408 9.03 38.21 -7.34
N GLU A 409 9.57 37.49 -8.31
CA GLU A 409 10.58 37.97 -9.26
C GLU A 409 10.09 37.83 -10.69
N ASN A 410 10.23 38.89 -11.48
CA ASN A 410 10.08 38.84 -12.93
C ASN A 410 11.43 38.59 -13.59
N THR A 411 11.62 37.43 -14.19
CA THR A 411 12.86 37.03 -14.87
C THR A 411 12.86 37.36 -16.37
N ASN A 412 11.81 38.00 -16.90
CA ASN A 412 11.80 38.52 -18.28
C ASN A 412 12.66 39.78 -18.42
N ASP A 413 13.10 40.04 -19.66
CA ASP A 413 13.66 41.32 -20.11
C ASP A 413 12.57 42.39 -20.41
N THR A 414 11.30 42.06 -20.18
CA THR A 414 10.14 42.96 -20.31
C THR A 414 9.29 43.01 -19.04
N SER A 415 8.64 44.14 -18.78
CA SER A 415 7.70 44.28 -17.67
C SER A 415 6.45 43.39 -17.85
N ALA A 416 5.94 42.85 -16.74
CA ALA A 416 4.74 42.04 -16.69
C ALA A 416 3.61 42.76 -15.95
N ASN A 417 2.39 42.67 -16.51
CA ASN A 417 1.18 43.14 -15.83
C ASN A 417 0.69 42.04 -14.89
N LEU A 418 0.68 42.33 -13.60
CA LEU A 418 0.18 41.44 -12.55
C LEU A 418 -1.15 41.95 -11.99
N GLY A 419 -1.81 42.89 -12.67
CA GLY A 419 -3.10 43.42 -12.28
C GLY A 419 -4.12 42.31 -12.06
N ASP A 420 -4.81 42.34 -10.92
CA ASP A 420 -5.82 41.36 -10.52
C ASP A 420 -5.31 39.91 -10.32
N TRP A 421 -4.00 39.67 -10.41
CA TRP A 421 -3.39 38.41 -10.03
C TRP A 421 -3.60 38.12 -8.54
N LYS A 422 -3.49 36.85 -8.18
CA LYS A 422 -3.76 36.38 -6.82
C LYS A 422 -2.59 35.60 -6.23
N LEU A 423 -2.12 36.03 -5.07
CA LEU A 423 -1.19 35.27 -4.23
C LEU A 423 -1.99 34.60 -3.11
N LEU A 424 -1.92 33.28 -3.04
CA LEU A 424 -2.63 32.43 -2.09
C LEU A 424 -1.63 31.88 -1.05
N SER A 425 -1.93 32.08 0.24
CA SER A 425 -1.41 31.23 1.32
C SER A 425 -2.23 29.94 1.31
N VAL A 426 -1.57 28.81 1.09
CA VAL A 426 -2.26 27.53 0.88
C VAL A 426 -2.80 27.00 2.20
N THR A 427 -1.97 26.99 3.24
CA THR A 427 -2.33 26.47 4.56
C THR A 427 -3.36 27.37 5.24
N GLY A 428 -3.21 28.69 5.13
CA GLY A 428 -4.14 29.64 5.74
C GLY A 428 -5.39 29.96 4.90
N ASN A 429 -5.40 29.57 3.62
CA ASN A 429 -6.47 29.85 2.64
C ASN A 429 -6.85 31.35 2.55
N GLN A 430 -5.88 32.25 2.73
CA GLN A 430 -6.07 33.67 2.49
C GLN A 430 -5.47 34.06 1.14
N THR A 431 -6.12 34.99 0.46
CA THR A 431 -5.66 35.49 -0.84
C THR A 431 -5.37 36.99 -0.80
N TYR A 432 -4.23 37.37 -1.36
CA TYR A 432 -3.89 38.73 -1.75
C TYR A 432 -4.24 38.92 -3.21
N THR A 433 -4.85 40.04 -3.55
CA THR A 433 -5.09 40.44 -4.95
C THR A 433 -4.26 41.65 -5.27
N PHE A 434 -3.46 41.57 -6.33
CA PHE A 434 -2.63 42.67 -6.79
C PHE A 434 -3.50 43.84 -7.27
N PRO A 435 -3.08 45.10 -7.08
CA PRO A 435 -3.78 46.26 -7.64
C PRO A 435 -3.96 46.10 -9.15
N SER A 436 -5.13 46.45 -9.69
CA SER A 436 -5.49 46.18 -11.10
C SER A 436 -4.58 46.88 -12.13
N ASP A 437 -3.84 47.91 -11.72
CA ASP A 437 -2.84 48.62 -12.54
C ASP A 437 -1.39 48.24 -12.21
N TYR A 438 -1.18 47.19 -11.41
CA TYR A 438 0.14 46.79 -10.95
C TYR A 438 0.99 46.16 -12.07
N THR A 439 2.19 46.70 -12.26
CA THR A 439 3.16 46.20 -13.23
C THR A 439 4.49 45.93 -12.54
N LEU A 440 5.00 44.71 -12.68
CA LEU A 440 6.33 44.32 -12.23
C LEU A 440 7.31 44.55 -13.38
N ALA A 441 8.33 45.38 -13.17
CA ALA A 441 9.32 45.69 -14.20
C ALA A 441 10.17 44.45 -14.57
N ALA A 442 10.82 44.50 -15.73
CA ALA A 442 11.77 43.49 -16.18
C ALA A 442 12.89 43.28 -15.15
N GLU A 443 13.27 42.04 -14.88
CA GLU A 443 14.37 41.67 -13.96
C GLU A 443 14.24 42.25 -12.53
N GLU A 444 13.03 42.60 -12.10
CA GLU A 444 12.75 43.23 -10.82
C GLU A 444 11.93 42.34 -9.88
N LYS A 445 11.94 42.70 -8.59
CA LYS A 445 11.23 41.99 -7.52
C LYS A 445 10.13 42.83 -6.89
N VAL A 446 9.08 42.15 -6.45
CA VAL A 446 8.06 42.69 -5.55
C VAL A 446 8.00 41.88 -4.28
N TYR A 447 7.80 42.59 -3.16
CA TYR A 447 7.68 42.05 -1.83
C TYR A 447 6.25 42.24 -1.34
N VAL A 448 5.51 41.16 -1.17
CA VAL A 448 4.19 41.19 -0.54
C VAL A 448 4.38 40.94 0.95
N THR A 449 4.06 41.93 1.78
CA THR A 449 4.34 41.89 3.23
C THR A 449 3.06 41.77 4.05
N SER A 450 3.09 40.94 5.09
CA SER A 450 2.04 40.79 6.09
C SER A 450 2.59 40.93 7.52
N GLY A 451 1.75 40.75 8.54
CA GLY A 451 2.15 40.83 9.95
C GLY A 451 2.23 42.26 10.50
N ARG A 452 2.58 42.38 11.79
CA ARG A 452 2.62 43.67 12.50
C ARG A 452 3.64 44.66 11.94
N ASP A 453 4.65 44.15 11.27
CA ASP A 453 5.74 44.90 10.66
C ASP A 453 5.57 45.05 9.14
N ALA A 454 4.38 44.78 8.60
CA ALA A 454 4.08 44.95 7.19
C ALA A 454 4.40 46.37 6.70
N VAL A 455 4.97 46.47 5.50
CA VAL A 455 5.44 47.73 4.91
C VAL A 455 4.74 47.95 3.58
N SER A 456 4.15 49.13 3.41
CA SER A 456 3.62 49.59 2.13
C SER A 456 4.54 50.67 1.54
N ASN A 457 5.21 50.33 0.44
CA ASN A 457 5.99 51.27 -0.36
C ASN A 457 5.98 50.86 -1.85
N PRO A 458 4.86 51.07 -2.57
CA PRO A 458 4.74 50.69 -3.97
C PRO A 458 5.75 51.43 -4.86
N PRO A 459 6.24 50.80 -5.95
CA PRO A 459 5.79 49.51 -6.47
C PRO A 459 6.49 48.29 -5.85
N SER A 460 7.55 48.47 -5.06
CA SER A 460 8.41 47.38 -4.59
C SER A 460 7.85 46.63 -3.38
N TYR A 461 7.19 47.32 -2.46
CA TYR A 461 6.58 46.70 -1.27
C TYR A 461 5.07 46.91 -1.28
N LEU A 462 4.33 45.80 -1.27
CA LEU A 462 2.88 45.79 -1.25
C LEU A 462 2.40 45.22 0.09
N GLU A 463 1.65 46.02 0.85
CA GLU A 463 1.06 45.57 2.10
C GLU A 463 -0.18 44.71 1.81
N TRP A 464 -0.19 43.49 2.33
CA TRP A 464 -1.36 42.61 2.33
C TRP A 464 -2.24 42.93 3.54
N THR A 465 -1.72 42.76 4.75
CA THR A 465 -2.48 42.94 6.00
C THR A 465 -1.56 43.08 7.21
N GLY A 466 -2.03 43.70 8.29
CA GLY A 466 -1.33 43.75 9.57
C GLY A 466 -1.40 42.47 10.41
N ALA A 467 -2.07 41.42 9.91
CA ALA A 467 -2.16 40.10 10.54
C ALA A 467 -1.07 39.17 9.98
N TYR A 468 -0.60 38.21 10.79
CA TYR A 468 0.29 37.15 10.32
C TYR A 468 -0.44 36.26 9.31
N ILE A 469 0.19 36.00 8.18
CA ILE A 469 -0.29 35.09 7.12
C ILE A 469 0.61 33.86 7.06
N TRP A 470 1.93 34.04 7.14
CA TRP A 470 2.93 33.01 6.84
C TRP A 470 3.61 32.40 8.08
N ASN A 471 3.52 33.05 9.24
CA ASN A 471 4.05 32.58 10.51
C ASN A 471 3.06 31.61 11.15
N ASN A 472 2.71 30.59 10.38
CA ASN A 472 1.96 29.39 10.70
C ASN A 472 2.86 28.18 10.34
N ASP A 473 2.62 27.01 10.94
CA ASP A 473 3.47 25.83 10.71
C ASP A 473 3.34 25.37 9.25
N GLY A 474 4.40 25.55 8.44
CA GLY A 474 4.55 25.01 7.07
C GLY A 474 3.54 25.52 6.04
N ASP A 475 3.73 26.73 5.51
CA ASP A 475 2.79 27.35 4.55
C ASP A 475 3.41 27.61 3.18
N SER A 476 2.87 26.92 2.18
CA SER A 476 3.21 27.07 0.78
C SER A 476 2.45 28.23 0.15
N ALA A 477 3.02 28.86 -0.88
CA ALA A 477 2.40 29.95 -1.62
C ALA A 477 2.10 29.55 -3.06
N LYS A 478 0.95 29.98 -3.59
CA LYS A 478 0.58 29.83 -5.01
C LYS A 478 0.22 31.18 -5.64
N LEU A 479 0.69 31.43 -6.85
CA LEU A 479 0.44 32.66 -7.61
C LEU A 479 -0.40 32.33 -8.85
N PHE A 480 -1.53 32.99 -9.01
CA PHE A 480 -2.46 32.82 -10.14
C PHE A 480 -2.58 34.11 -10.94
N ASP A 481 -2.74 33.99 -12.27
CA ASP A 481 -3.12 35.13 -13.11
C ASP A 481 -4.59 35.54 -12.93
N ASP A 482 -4.99 36.62 -13.61
CA ASP A 482 -6.35 37.17 -13.59
C ASP A 482 -7.39 36.21 -14.20
N ASP A 483 -6.97 35.31 -15.08
CA ASP A 483 -7.78 34.23 -15.64
C ASP A 483 -7.87 33.00 -14.70
N GLY A 484 -7.13 32.98 -13.59
CA GLY A 484 -7.12 31.91 -12.59
C GLY A 484 -6.16 30.76 -12.91
N ASN A 485 -5.25 30.92 -13.87
CA ASN A 485 -4.23 29.93 -14.18
C ASN A 485 -3.07 30.03 -13.18
N LEU A 486 -2.60 28.89 -12.67
CA LEU A 486 -1.41 28.84 -11.81
C LEU A 486 -0.18 29.30 -12.61
N LYS A 487 0.59 30.22 -12.03
CA LYS A 487 1.83 30.75 -12.60
C LYS A 487 3.05 30.32 -11.84
N ALA A 488 3.04 30.36 -10.52
CA ALA A 488 4.18 29.95 -9.71
C ALA A 488 3.73 29.38 -8.37
N GLU A 489 4.55 28.54 -7.78
CA GLU A 489 4.35 28.03 -6.43
C GLU A 489 5.67 27.97 -5.66
N TRP A 490 5.56 28.02 -4.34
CA TRP A 490 6.67 27.90 -3.40
C TRP A 490 6.22 26.97 -2.28
N GLN A 491 6.98 25.91 -2.03
CA GLN A 491 6.69 24.95 -0.96
C GLN A 491 7.54 25.22 0.28
#